data_AF-A0A7K3MQS5-F1
#
_entry.id   AF-A0A7K3MQS5-F1
#
_cell.length_a   1.000
_cell.length_b   1.000
_cell.length_c   1.000
_cell.angle_alpha   90.00
_cell.angle_beta   90.00
_cell.angle_gamma   90.00
#
_symmetry.space_group_name_H-M   'P 1'
#
loop_
_entity.id
_entity.type
_entity.pdbx_description
1 polymer ?
#
loop_
_entity_poly.entity_id
_entity_poly.type
_entity_poly.pdbx_seq_one_letter_code
_entity_poly.pdbx_strand_id
1 'polypeptide(L)'
;MKTSKTQTNFRNRTFIVCIFLVNLFVSGSIKAAIINVSSVVALQTAINNSNAGDVIILADGTYLNNTVNIVKSNITVKSASPGGVFLNGTNDINLNGNYIIFSGFQFTSGDIGGSSVIQVYGSHNLLTQLNFSGYYSKKYIEVKAGTQYNEITYCNMEKKPAAAASGCTIQISTSPTVIGYHKIRNCSFKDYYGTGGDFGNEPIRIGLSTENSNKSRAIVEYCYFNNTGLGDSESISIKCQENTIRFCTFTNQQNAMLVFRNGDNNLAYSNFFINAGGIRVKEANNVFCYNNYFENSGVGTSADAVTYVYDTTNYPVVLNNINFIHNTFYNCGDIDLGGTGATNNTWANNIFQKSSGALFTNPNLGTTWAGNIYQGTLGISIPSGMTNVNPLLVINGDGYKGLSASSPAINAASSSYPAILDIAIIDDDPTLLFDAGGKLRPTIITLKDVGSDEFTTGSTTNHPLAVTEVGPSYLGGPLSVNSFGVLDTKSAIKVFPNPMTTSFGIETLAKEGSLVEFAIFNLNGQLVKEAGYFQKQSTASQNNEYDVSELNNGIYLLKVVSENASRTMKLIIQK
;
A
#
# COMPACT_ATOMS: atom_id res chain seq x y z
N MET A 1 12.11 -87.95 -42.98
CA MET A 1 13.19 -86.94 -42.92
C MET A 1 12.57 -85.56 -43.09
N LYS A 2 12.70 -84.67 -42.09
CA LYS A 2 12.66 -83.19 -42.12
C LYS A 2 11.48 -82.51 -42.85
N THR A 3 10.75 -81.51 -42.33
CA THR A 3 10.88 -80.63 -41.16
C THR A 3 9.60 -79.81 -41.07
N SER A 4 9.13 -79.53 -39.84
CA SER A 4 8.02 -78.64 -39.52
C SER A 4 8.35 -77.16 -39.74
N LYS A 5 7.37 -76.35 -40.17
CA LYS A 5 7.31 -74.91 -39.89
C LYS A 5 5.93 -74.55 -39.35
N THR A 6 5.93 -74.05 -38.12
CA THR A 6 4.80 -73.56 -37.33
C THR A 6 4.47 -72.14 -37.76
N GLN A 7 3.20 -71.84 -38.06
CA GLN A 7 2.66 -70.47 -38.12
C GLN A 7 1.81 -70.23 -36.87
N THR A 8 2.11 -69.14 -36.18
CA THR A 8 1.43 -68.64 -34.99
C THR A 8 0.17 -67.87 -35.37
N ASN A 9 -1.00 -68.32 -34.90
CA ASN A 9 -2.25 -67.58 -34.99
C ASN A 9 -2.46 -66.69 -33.76
N PHE A 10 -2.81 -65.44 -34.02
CA PHE A 10 -3.15 -64.40 -33.06
C PHE A 10 -4.62 -64.52 -32.61
N ARG A 11 -4.87 -64.03 -31.38
CA ARG A 11 -6.16 -63.59 -30.79
C ARG A 11 -7.03 -64.65 -30.09
N ASN A 12 -6.83 -64.71 -28.77
CA ASN A 12 -7.89 -64.89 -27.78
C ASN A 12 -7.51 -64.11 -26.51
N ARG A 13 -8.07 -62.90 -26.32
CA ARG A 13 -8.08 -62.17 -25.04
C ARG A 13 -9.35 -61.32 -24.96
N THR A 14 -10.47 -61.97 -24.68
CA THR A 14 -11.70 -61.31 -24.22
C THR A 14 -11.90 -61.77 -22.79
N PHE A 15 -11.24 -61.11 -21.84
CA PHE A 15 -11.44 -61.33 -20.41
C PHE A 15 -11.29 -59.98 -19.69
N ILE A 16 -12.40 -59.54 -19.06
CA ILE A 16 -12.46 -58.64 -17.90
C ILE A 16 -11.89 -57.22 -18.09
N VAL A 17 -12.71 -56.28 -18.59
CA VAL A 17 -12.55 -54.83 -18.32
C VAL A 17 -13.92 -54.12 -18.26
N CYS A 18 -14.91 -54.68 -17.53
CA CYS A 18 -16.24 -54.05 -17.42
C CYS A 18 -16.74 -53.79 -15.99
N ILE A 19 -15.89 -53.93 -14.96
CA ILE A 19 -16.28 -53.61 -13.57
C ILE A 19 -15.15 -52.82 -12.87
N PHE A 20 -14.71 -51.69 -13.44
CA PHE A 20 -13.85 -50.73 -12.74
C PHE A 20 -13.95 -49.29 -13.29
N LEU A 21 -15.08 -48.93 -13.92
CA LEU A 21 -15.30 -47.60 -14.53
C LEU A 21 -16.63 -46.96 -14.12
N VAL A 22 -17.12 -47.31 -12.92
CA VAL A 22 -18.22 -46.59 -12.25
C VAL A 22 -17.76 -46.20 -10.85
N ASN A 23 -16.61 -45.55 -10.75
CA ASN A 23 -16.44 -44.52 -9.71
C ASN A 23 -16.70 -43.21 -10.42
N LEU A 24 -17.99 -42.86 -10.46
CA LEU A 24 -18.45 -41.50 -10.72
C LEU A 24 -17.50 -40.54 -10.01
N PHE A 25 -16.84 -39.68 -10.78
CA PHE A 25 -16.42 -38.37 -10.30
C PHE A 25 -17.68 -37.64 -9.86
N VAL A 26 -18.17 -37.93 -8.65
CA VAL A 26 -18.98 -36.99 -7.90
C VAL A 26 -18.00 -35.90 -7.50
N SER A 27 -17.72 -35.00 -8.44
CA SER A 27 -17.20 -33.67 -8.15
C SER A 27 -18.30 -32.96 -7.38
N GLY A 28 -18.45 -33.31 -6.09
CA GLY A 28 -19.31 -32.57 -5.19
C GLY A 28 -18.80 -31.15 -5.19
N SER A 29 -19.62 -30.20 -5.64
CA SER A 29 -19.31 -28.79 -5.43
C SER A 29 -19.22 -28.60 -3.92
N ILE A 30 -18.01 -28.48 -3.38
CA ILE A 30 -17.83 -28.13 -1.98
C ILE A 30 -18.26 -26.67 -1.90
N LYS A 31 -19.52 -26.44 -1.54
CA LYS A 31 -20.00 -25.09 -1.25
C LYS A 31 -19.27 -24.62 -0.01
N ALA A 32 -18.74 -23.41 -0.06
CA ALA A 32 -18.25 -22.71 1.12
C ALA A 32 -19.32 -22.76 2.22
N ALA A 33 -18.99 -23.37 3.37
CA ALA A 33 -19.92 -23.46 4.48
C ALA A 33 -19.89 -22.16 5.30
N ILE A 34 -21.06 -21.73 5.78
CA ILE A 34 -21.15 -20.71 6.82
C ILE A 34 -21.29 -21.44 8.16
N ILE A 35 -20.30 -21.27 9.03
CA ILE A 35 -20.19 -21.95 10.31
C ILE A 35 -20.33 -20.92 11.43
N ASN A 36 -21.51 -20.87 12.04
CA ASN A 36 -21.76 -19.98 13.18
C ASN A 36 -21.31 -20.66 14.48
N VAL A 37 -20.54 -19.95 15.29
CA VAL A 37 -20.02 -20.43 16.58
C VAL A 37 -20.26 -19.39 17.67
N SER A 38 -20.45 -19.83 18.91
CA SER A 38 -20.77 -18.95 20.05
C SER A 38 -19.71 -18.94 21.16
N SER A 39 -18.61 -19.66 20.98
CA SER A 39 -17.48 -19.70 21.91
C SER A 39 -16.15 -19.80 21.17
N VAL A 40 -15.05 -19.39 21.82
CA VAL A 40 -13.71 -19.50 21.22
C VAL A 40 -13.25 -20.95 21.07
N VAL A 41 -13.67 -21.85 21.97
CA VAL A 41 -13.43 -23.29 21.80
C VAL A 41 -14.11 -23.80 20.53
N ALA A 42 -15.38 -23.45 20.32
CA ALA A 42 -16.10 -23.82 19.10
C ALA A 42 -15.50 -23.16 17.85
N LEU A 43 -15.04 -21.91 17.94
CA LEU A 43 -14.28 -21.24 16.89
C LEU A 43 -13.02 -22.02 16.51
N GLN A 44 -12.20 -22.40 17.49
CA GLN A 44 -10.98 -23.16 17.23
C GLN A 44 -11.28 -24.54 16.62
N THR A 45 -12.32 -25.23 17.09
CA THR A 45 -12.78 -26.50 16.50
C THR A 45 -13.25 -26.31 15.06
N ALA A 46 -14.04 -25.25 14.78
CA ALA A 46 -14.50 -24.92 13.43
C ALA A 46 -13.33 -24.62 12.49
N ILE A 47 -12.34 -23.84 12.95
CA ILE A 47 -11.11 -23.56 12.20
C ILE A 47 -10.39 -24.87 11.87
N ASN A 48 -10.16 -25.74 12.86
CA ASN A 48 -9.43 -26.99 12.66
C ASN A 48 -10.10 -27.92 11.64
N ASN A 49 -11.43 -27.87 11.55
CA ASN A 49 -12.25 -28.71 10.67
C ASN A 49 -12.66 -28.04 9.35
N SER A 50 -12.36 -26.76 9.17
CA SER A 50 -12.75 -26.00 7.98
C SER A 50 -12.06 -26.48 6.69
N ASN A 51 -12.78 -26.32 5.60
CA ASN A 51 -12.30 -26.47 4.23
C ASN A 51 -12.04 -25.10 3.61
N ALA A 52 -11.24 -25.10 2.54
CA ALA A 52 -11.02 -23.90 1.74
C ALA A 52 -12.36 -23.34 1.22
N GLY A 53 -12.59 -22.05 1.46
CA GLY A 53 -13.79 -21.31 1.15
C GLY A 53 -14.69 -21.03 2.35
N ASP A 54 -14.54 -21.77 3.46
CA ASP A 54 -15.46 -21.65 4.60
C ASP A 54 -15.39 -20.28 5.29
N VAL A 55 -16.56 -19.86 5.79
CA VAL A 55 -16.75 -18.62 6.56
C VAL A 55 -17.19 -18.99 7.97
N ILE A 56 -16.32 -18.72 8.94
CA ILE A 56 -16.56 -18.99 10.35
C ILE A 56 -16.92 -17.67 11.03
N ILE A 57 -18.09 -17.64 11.64
CA ILE A 57 -18.69 -16.44 12.22
C ILE A 57 -18.80 -16.61 13.73
N LEU A 58 -18.07 -15.81 14.48
CA LEU A 58 -18.17 -15.78 15.94
C LEU A 58 -19.30 -14.84 16.37
N ALA A 59 -20.23 -15.35 17.16
CA ALA A 59 -21.35 -14.60 17.72
C ALA A 59 -20.87 -13.38 18.52
N ASP A 60 -21.69 -12.33 18.54
CA ASP A 60 -21.39 -11.11 19.28
C ASP A 60 -21.23 -11.39 20.78
N GLY A 61 -20.28 -10.71 21.41
CA GLY A 61 -19.97 -10.90 22.82
C GLY A 61 -18.53 -10.56 23.18
N THR A 62 -18.24 -10.69 24.47
CA THR A 62 -16.88 -10.49 25.01
C THR A 62 -16.27 -11.84 25.35
N TYR A 63 -15.10 -12.11 24.77
CA TYR A 63 -14.33 -13.31 24.97
C TYR A 63 -13.01 -12.93 25.63
N LEU A 64 -12.66 -13.60 26.72
CA LEU A 64 -11.50 -13.26 27.54
C LEU A 64 -10.37 -14.29 27.40
N ASN A 65 -9.12 -13.81 27.36
CA ASN A 65 -7.91 -14.61 27.51
C ASN A 65 -7.80 -15.76 26.50
N ASN A 66 -7.90 -15.43 25.21
CA ASN A 66 -8.01 -16.42 24.14
C ASN A 66 -6.69 -16.69 23.43
N THR A 67 -6.48 -17.93 23.01
CA THR A 67 -5.50 -18.26 21.99
C THR A 67 -6.24 -18.81 20.78
N VAL A 68 -6.09 -18.17 19.62
CA VAL A 68 -6.71 -18.62 18.36
C VAL A 68 -5.62 -18.87 17.33
N ASN A 69 -5.51 -20.13 16.90
CA ASN A 69 -4.55 -20.56 15.90
C ASN A 69 -5.27 -20.87 14.58
N ILE A 70 -5.11 -19.99 13.60
CA ILE A 70 -5.70 -20.14 12.26
C ILE A 70 -4.70 -20.85 11.35
N VAL A 71 -4.69 -22.18 11.40
CA VAL A 71 -3.76 -23.04 10.64
C VAL A 71 -4.25 -23.39 9.23
N LYS A 72 -5.55 -23.25 8.99
CA LYS A 72 -6.15 -23.48 7.66
C LYS A 72 -5.97 -22.26 6.77
N SER A 73 -5.93 -22.53 5.47
CA SER A 73 -5.78 -21.52 4.42
C SER A 73 -7.07 -21.34 3.63
N ASN A 74 -7.22 -20.19 2.99
CA ASN A 74 -8.38 -19.83 2.16
C ASN A 74 -9.69 -19.88 2.96
N ILE A 75 -9.74 -19.27 4.14
CA ILE A 75 -10.94 -19.21 4.98
C ILE A 75 -11.19 -17.79 5.48
N THR A 76 -12.43 -17.50 5.84
CA THR A 76 -12.81 -16.26 6.51
C THR A 76 -13.14 -16.54 7.96
N VAL A 77 -12.53 -15.79 8.88
CA VAL A 77 -12.87 -15.76 10.30
C VAL A 77 -13.34 -14.34 10.62
N LYS A 78 -14.60 -14.18 10.99
CA LYS A 78 -15.19 -12.85 11.22
C LYS A 78 -16.14 -12.79 12.42
N SER A 79 -16.37 -11.59 12.92
CA SER A 79 -17.46 -11.31 13.86
C SER A 79 -18.83 -11.40 13.17
N ALA A 80 -19.88 -11.73 13.92
CA ALA A 80 -21.26 -11.77 13.43
C ALA A 80 -21.73 -10.38 13.00
N SER A 81 -21.64 -9.40 13.91
CA SER A 81 -21.78 -7.98 13.59
C SER A 81 -20.39 -7.34 13.51
N PRO A 82 -20.08 -6.47 12.53
CA PRO A 82 -18.83 -5.69 12.55
C PRO A 82 -18.70 -4.92 13.87
N GLY A 83 -17.63 -5.18 14.62
CA GLY A 83 -17.43 -4.63 15.96
C GLY A 83 -18.20 -5.34 17.09
N GLY A 84 -19.05 -6.32 16.79
CA GLY A 84 -19.86 -7.00 17.82
C GLY A 84 -19.08 -7.97 18.72
N VAL A 85 -17.84 -8.32 18.35
CA VAL A 85 -16.99 -9.25 19.10
C VAL A 85 -15.81 -8.54 19.73
N PHE A 86 -15.71 -8.61 21.05
CA PHE A 86 -14.59 -8.10 21.84
C PHE A 86 -13.67 -9.25 22.26
N LEU A 87 -12.44 -9.25 21.77
CA LEU A 87 -11.36 -10.14 22.20
C LEU A 87 -10.52 -9.37 23.23
N ASN A 88 -10.82 -9.59 24.52
CA ASN A 88 -10.27 -8.83 25.66
C ASN A 88 -9.46 -9.72 26.63
N GLY A 89 -8.68 -9.14 27.53
CA GLY A 89 -7.73 -9.87 28.38
C GLY A 89 -6.44 -10.24 27.61
N THR A 90 -5.88 -11.43 27.85
CA THR A 90 -4.63 -11.92 27.22
C THR A 90 -4.92 -12.63 25.89
N ASN A 91 -5.21 -11.92 24.80
CA ASN A 91 -5.49 -12.54 23.49
C ASN A 91 -4.26 -12.68 22.62
N ASP A 92 -4.05 -13.89 22.12
CA ASP A 92 -2.98 -14.31 21.22
C ASP A 92 -3.58 -14.93 19.94
N ILE A 93 -3.50 -14.22 18.82
CA ILE A 93 -4.09 -14.62 17.54
C ILE A 93 -2.99 -14.90 16.51
N ASN A 94 -2.91 -16.15 16.05
CA ASN A 94 -1.85 -16.62 15.17
C ASN A 94 -2.40 -17.03 13.79
N LEU A 95 -2.11 -16.24 12.76
CA LEU A 95 -2.48 -16.50 11.37
C LEU A 95 -1.36 -17.33 10.72
N ASN A 96 -1.45 -18.66 10.83
CA ASN A 96 -0.47 -19.62 10.31
C ASN A 96 -0.74 -20.01 8.85
N GLY A 97 -2.00 -19.99 8.43
CA GLY A 97 -2.40 -20.26 7.04
C GLY A 97 -2.25 -19.05 6.11
N ASN A 98 -2.42 -19.31 4.81
CA ASN A 98 -2.43 -18.31 3.76
C ASN A 98 -3.88 -17.97 3.34
N TYR A 99 -4.10 -16.83 2.68
CA TYR A 99 -5.43 -16.46 2.18
C TYR A 99 -6.51 -16.44 3.29
N ILE A 100 -6.15 -15.99 4.48
CA ILE A 100 -7.09 -15.82 5.60
C ILE A 100 -7.69 -14.42 5.52
N ILE A 101 -9.01 -14.30 5.61
CA ILE A 101 -9.66 -13.03 5.97
C ILE A 101 -9.93 -13.07 7.48
N PHE A 102 -9.36 -12.14 8.23
CA PHE A 102 -9.63 -11.94 9.66
C PHE A 102 -10.29 -10.57 9.87
N SER A 103 -11.56 -10.54 10.29
CA SER A 103 -12.33 -9.29 10.23
C SER A 103 -13.36 -9.03 11.31
N GLY A 104 -13.49 -7.75 11.69
CA GLY A 104 -14.61 -7.23 12.48
C GLY A 104 -14.43 -7.28 14.00
N PHE A 105 -13.25 -7.67 14.49
CA PHE A 105 -12.97 -7.86 15.92
C PHE A 105 -12.49 -6.57 16.61
N GLN A 106 -12.81 -6.45 17.90
CA GLN A 106 -12.38 -5.36 18.77
C GLN A 106 -11.43 -5.86 19.87
N PHE A 107 -10.39 -5.08 20.15
CA PHE A 107 -9.38 -5.28 21.19
C PHE A 107 -9.30 -4.00 22.03
N THR A 108 -10.15 -3.88 23.05
CA THR A 108 -10.37 -2.61 23.76
C THR A 108 -10.06 -2.65 25.25
N SER A 109 -9.85 -3.84 25.81
CA SER A 109 -9.48 -4.03 27.21
C SER A 109 -8.68 -5.31 27.36
N GLY A 110 -7.37 -5.23 27.17
CA GLY A 110 -6.50 -6.39 27.33
C GLY A 110 -5.06 -6.03 27.59
N ASP A 111 -4.33 -7.01 28.09
CA ASP A 111 -2.92 -6.93 28.43
C ASP A 111 -2.31 -8.29 28.09
N ILE A 112 -1.42 -8.31 27.09
CA ILE A 112 -0.65 -9.51 26.71
C ILE A 112 0.84 -9.35 27.05
N GLY A 113 1.17 -8.36 27.89
CA GLY A 113 2.53 -8.07 28.33
C GLY A 113 3.47 -7.75 27.16
N GLY A 114 4.62 -8.43 27.15
CA GLY A 114 5.67 -8.28 26.15
C GLY A 114 5.42 -8.96 24.80
N SER A 115 4.22 -9.51 24.58
CA SER A 115 3.86 -10.23 23.35
C SER A 115 3.12 -9.34 22.33
N SER A 116 2.92 -9.88 21.13
CA SER A 116 2.11 -9.28 20.07
C SER A 116 0.67 -9.81 20.14
N VAL A 117 -0.36 -8.99 19.87
CA VAL A 117 -1.77 -9.44 19.86
C VAL A 117 -2.06 -10.34 18.67
N ILE A 118 -1.63 -9.94 17.48
CA ILE A 118 -1.77 -10.72 16.25
C ILE A 118 -0.39 -10.98 15.63
N GLN A 119 -0.09 -12.25 15.33
CA GLN A 119 1.11 -12.66 14.61
C GLN A 119 0.72 -13.33 13.28
N VAL A 120 1.27 -12.82 12.19
CA VAL A 120 0.96 -13.27 10.82
C VAL A 120 2.15 -14.05 10.28
N TYR A 121 2.01 -15.37 10.24
CA TYR A 121 3.03 -16.32 9.75
C TYR A 121 2.76 -16.78 8.31
N GLY A 122 1.53 -16.63 7.81
CA GLY A 122 1.19 -16.91 6.41
C GLY A 122 1.23 -15.69 5.49
N SER A 123 0.95 -15.94 4.21
CA SER A 123 0.96 -14.99 3.10
C SER A 123 -0.44 -14.78 2.52
N HIS A 124 -0.65 -13.68 1.79
CA HIS A 124 -1.94 -13.32 1.18
C HIS A 124 -3.10 -13.19 2.18
N ASN A 125 -2.81 -12.86 3.44
CA ASN A 125 -3.83 -12.67 4.46
C ASN A 125 -4.36 -11.22 4.45
N LEU A 126 -5.65 -11.08 4.72
CA LEU A 126 -6.35 -9.81 4.86
C LEU A 126 -6.82 -9.62 6.30
N LEU A 127 -6.29 -8.60 6.97
CA LEU A 127 -6.72 -8.16 8.30
C LEU A 127 -7.50 -6.86 8.13
N THR A 128 -8.80 -6.87 8.42
CA THR A 128 -9.64 -5.70 8.14
C THR A 128 -10.78 -5.46 9.11
N GLN A 129 -11.21 -4.22 9.28
CA GLN A 129 -12.28 -3.85 10.20
C GLN A 129 -11.92 -4.23 11.66
N LEU A 130 -10.64 -4.11 12.02
CA LEU A 130 -10.15 -4.37 13.38
C LEU A 130 -10.05 -3.07 14.16
N ASN A 131 -10.44 -3.09 15.42
CA ASN A 131 -10.27 -1.96 16.33
C ASN A 131 -9.35 -2.33 17.48
N PHE A 132 -8.26 -1.59 17.66
CA PHE A 132 -7.42 -1.63 18.84
C PHE A 132 -7.49 -0.29 19.55
N SER A 133 -7.89 -0.29 20.82
CA SER A 133 -7.98 0.92 21.63
C SER A 133 -7.53 0.64 23.04
N GLY A 134 -6.40 1.21 23.47
CA GLY A 134 -5.96 1.10 24.87
C GLY A 134 -5.42 -0.26 25.27
N TYR A 135 -5.21 -1.18 24.33
CA TYR A 135 -4.72 -2.53 24.62
C TYR A 135 -3.23 -2.50 24.98
N TYR A 136 -2.85 -3.14 26.08
CA TYR A 136 -1.44 -3.25 26.50
C TYR A 136 -0.78 -4.42 25.76
N SER A 137 0.19 -4.10 24.90
CA SER A 137 0.99 -5.12 24.19
C SER A 137 2.29 -4.50 23.68
N LYS A 138 3.26 -5.37 23.37
CA LYS A 138 4.46 -4.96 22.64
C LYS A 138 4.11 -4.52 21.22
N LYS A 139 3.23 -5.25 20.53
CA LYS A 139 2.77 -4.96 19.17
C LYS A 139 1.30 -5.36 19.02
N TYR A 140 0.50 -4.58 18.28
CA TYR A 140 -0.85 -5.02 17.90
C TYR A 140 -0.80 -6.03 16.77
N ILE A 141 -0.01 -5.77 15.73
CA ILE A 141 0.13 -6.68 14.60
C ILE A 141 1.61 -6.84 14.27
N GLU A 142 2.06 -8.08 14.13
CA GLU A 142 3.39 -8.43 13.68
C GLU A 142 3.32 -9.35 12.47
N VAL A 143 3.70 -8.82 11.30
CA VAL A 143 3.87 -9.60 10.07
C VAL A 143 5.27 -10.18 10.08
N LYS A 144 5.38 -11.52 10.07
CA LYS A 144 6.64 -12.23 10.21
C LYS A 144 7.47 -12.20 8.93
N ALA A 145 8.79 -12.25 9.11
CA ALA A 145 9.74 -12.36 8.02
C ALA A 145 9.47 -13.62 7.17
N GLY A 146 9.67 -13.53 5.87
CA GLY A 146 9.45 -14.64 4.93
C GLY A 146 8.02 -14.80 4.45
N THR A 147 7.10 -13.92 4.87
CA THR A 147 5.72 -13.87 4.35
C THR A 147 5.61 -12.88 3.19
N GLN A 148 4.55 -13.01 2.38
CA GLN A 148 4.30 -12.12 1.24
C GLN A 148 2.84 -11.70 1.13
N TYR A 149 2.58 -10.52 0.55
CA TYR A 149 1.26 -10.04 0.11
C TYR A 149 0.16 -9.99 1.18
N ASN A 150 0.54 -9.89 2.47
CA ASN A 150 -0.43 -9.58 3.53
C ASN A 150 -0.89 -8.12 3.45
N GLU A 151 -2.18 -7.89 3.73
CA GLU A 151 -2.81 -6.58 3.75
C GLU A 151 -3.49 -6.31 5.10
N ILE A 152 -3.20 -5.14 5.68
CA ILE A 152 -3.88 -4.59 6.85
C ILE A 152 -4.66 -3.37 6.37
N THR A 153 -5.99 -3.41 6.43
CA THR A 153 -6.82 -2.37 5.82
C THR A 153 -8.09 -2.04 6.59
N TYR A 154 -8.52 -0.77 6.61
CA TYR A 154 -9.70 -0.32 7.36
C TYR A 154 -9.65 -0.72 8.84
N CYS A 155 -8.49 -0.60 9.46
CA CYS A 155 -8.28 -0.86 10.88
C CYS A 155 -8.07 0.45 11.65
N ASN A 156 -8.43 0.44 12.92
CA ASN A 156 -8.17 1.53 13.86
C ASN A 156 -7.18 1.06 14.92
N MET A 157 -6.15 1.86 15.16
CA MET A 157 -5.19 1.68 16.23
C MET A 157 -5.07 2.98 17.02
N GLU A 158 -5.50 2.97 18.27
CA GLU A 158 -5.45 4.17 19.10
C GLU A 158 -5.07 3.91 20.55
N LYS A 159 -4.62 4.97 21.23
CA LYS A 159 -4.44 4.98 22.69
C LYS A 159 -3.50 3.88 23.19
N LYS A 160 -2.51 3.46 22.39
CA LYS A 160 -1.51 2.48 22.85
C LYS A 160 -0.88 3.00 24.15
N PRO A 161 -0.98 2.26 25.27
CA PRO A 161 -0.58 2.79 26.58
C PRO A 161 0.90 3.16 26.62
N ALA A 162 1.23 4.29 27.27
CA ALA A 162 2.61 4.73 27.49
C ALA A 162 3.45 3.69 28.24
N ALA A 163 2.82 2.94 29.16
CA ALA A 163 3.48 1.90 29.96
C ALA A 163 3.61 0.55 29.23
N ALA A 164 3.07 0.42 28.00
CA ALA A 164 3.17 -0.80 27.21
C ALA A 164 4.64 -1.19 27.00
N ALA A 165 4.91 -2.50 26.93
CA ALA A 165 6.24 -2.98 26.59
C ALA A 165 6.74 -2.33 25.29
N SER A 166 8.03 -1.93 25.28
CA SER A 166 8.63 -1.25 24.12
C SER A 166 8.52 -2.13 22.86
N GLY A 167 7.83 -1.58 21.87
CA GLY A 167 7.54 -2.14 20.57
C GLY A 167 6.56 -1.25 19.81
N CYS A 168 6.75 -1.18 18.50
CA CYS A 168 5.85 -0.47 17.59
C CYS A 168 4.45 -1.10 17.56
N THR A 169 3.47 -0.39 17.05
CA THR A 169 2.09 -0.88 16.95
C THR A 169 1.95 -1.92 15.85
N ILE A 170 2.40 -1.60 14.64
CA ILE A 170 2.52 -2.55 13.53
C ILE A 170 4.00 -2.77 13.20
N GLN A 171 4.44 -4.02 13.22
CA GLN A 171 5.75 -4.43 12.71
C GLN A 171 5.58 -5.19 11.39
N ILE A 172 6.30 -4.75 10.36
CA ILE A 172 6.63 -5.60 9.21
C ILE A 172 8.07 -6.09 9.39
N SER A 173 8.28 -7.37 9.64
CA SER A 173 9.61 -7.98 9.68
C SER A 173 10.01 -8.43 8.27
N THR A 174 11.28 -8.27 7.92
CA THR A 174 11.76 -8.50 6.56
C THR A 174 12.69 -9.72 6.47
N SER A 175 12.84 -10.27 5.27
CA SER A 175 13.71 -11.41 4.98
C SER A 175 14.79 -11.03 3.96
N PRO A 176 16.02 -11.55 4.09
CA PRO A 176 17.07 -11.35 3.09
C PRO A 176 16.81 -12.09 1.77
N THR A 177 15.90 -13.07 1.75
CA THR A 177 15.65 -13.95 0.59
C THR A 177 14.23 -13.86 0.03
N VAL A 178 13.28 -13.28 0.78
CA VAL A 178 11.87 -13.21 0.39
C VAL A 178 11.37 -11.78 0.55
N ILE A 179 10.98 -11.17 -0.58
CA ILE A 179 10.43 -9.80 -0.61
C ILE A 179 8.94 -9.82 -0.23
N GLY A 180 8.53 -8.94 0.68
CA GLY A 180 7.23 -9.01 1.34
C GLY A 180 6.02 -8.49 0.54
N TYR A 181 6.13 -7.36 -0.17
CA TYR A 181 4.98 -6.75 -0.89
C TYR A 181 3.74 -6.51 0.00
N HIS A 182 3.95 -6.24 1.29
CA HIS A 182 2.87 -6.04 2.26
C HIS A 182 2.22 -4.68 2.09
N LYS A 183 0.93 -4.58 2.43
CA LYS A 183 0.18 -3.32 2.37
C LYS A 183 -0.41 -2.96 3.72
N ILE A 184 -0.27 -1.70 4.10
CA ILE A 184 -1.03 -1.07 5.19
C ILE A 184 -1.80 0.08 4.54
N ARG A 185 -3.13 -0.01 4.50
CA ARG A 185 -3.92 0.99 3.79
C ARG A 185 -5.24 1.36 4.44
N ASN A 186 -5.74 2.57 4.21
CA ASN A 186 -7.03 3.00 4.73
C ASN A 186 -7.17 2.82 6.27
N CYS A 187 -6.07 2.87 7.02
CA CYS A 187 -6.06 2.68 8.47
C CYS A 187 -5.97 4.02 9.22
N SER A 188 -6.50 4.07 10.44
CA SER A 188 -6.38 5.21 11.35
C SER A 188 -5.45 4.90 12.52
N PHE A 189 -4.51 5.82 12.79
CA PHE A 189 -3.62 5.81 13.95
C PHE A 189 -3.85 7.07 14.78
N LYS A 190 -4.33 6.93 16.01
CA LYS A 190 -4.83 8.08 16.79
C LYS A 190 -4.42 8.08 18.26
N ASP A 191 -4.22 9.27 18.82
CA ASP A 191 -4.17 9.52 20.27
C ASP A 191 -3.20 8.62 21.03
N TYR A 192 -1.95 8.56 20.60
CA TYR A 192 -0.94 7.74 21.28
C TYR A 192 -0.52 8.38 22.59
N TYR A 193 -0.16 7.57 23.57
CA TYR A 193 0.36 8.03 24.85
C TYR A 193 1.85 7.71 24.98
N GLY A 194 2.56 8.57 25.72
CA GLY A 194 3.98 8.44 26.00
C GLY A 194 4.63 9.80 26.14
N THR A 195 5.96 9.84 26.05
CA THR A 195 6.76 11.07 26.15
C THR A 195 7.15 11.63 24.78
N GLY A 196 6.79 10.95 23.68
CA GLY A 196 7.42 11.14 22.38
C GLY A 196 8.91 10.79 22.41
N GLY A 197 9.66 11.11 21.36
CA GLY A 197 11.08 10.72 21.24
C GLY A 197 11.27 9.31 20.66
N ASP A 198 12.47 8.75 20.71
CA ASP A 198 12.81 7.44 20.09
C ASP A 198 12.83 6.34 21.17
N PHE A 199 11.64 5.87 21.59
CA PHE A 199 11.48 4.90 22.69
C PHE A 199 10.83 3.58 22.26
N GLY A 200 10.57 3.42 20.97
CA GLY A 200 10.05 2.18 20.39
C GLY A 200 8.56 2.04 20.65
N ASN A 201 7.77 3.05 20.32
CA ASN A 201 6.31 2.97 20.34
C ASN A 201 5.70 3.52 19.02
N GLU A 202 6.44 3.35 17.93
CA GLU A 202 6.09 3.83 16.59
C GLU A 202 4.72 3.27 16.14
N PRO A 203 3.82 4.05 15.55
CA PRO A 203 2.61 3.51 14.90
C PRO A 203 2.95 2.43 13.85
N ILE A 204 3.92 2.67 12.97
CA ILE A 204 4.37 1.67 11.99
C ILE A 204 5.89 1.59 12.00
N ARG A 205 6.41 0.35 12.01
CA ARG A 205 7.82 0.07 11.72
C ARG A 205 7.97 -0.99 10.64
N ILE A 206 8.77 -0.69 9.62
CA ILE A 206 9.06 -1.59 8.50
C ILE A 206 10.54 -1.94 8.56
N GLY A 207 10.85 -3.20 8.88
CA GLY A 207 12.21 -3.67 9.13
C GLY A 207 12.74 -3.35 10.54
N LEU A 208 14.04 -3.53 10.70
CA LEU A 208 14.85 -3.26 11.89
C LEU A 208 16.23 -2.77 11.45
N SER A 209 17.02 -2.17 12.35
CA SER A 209 18.37 -1.71 12.01
C SER A 209 19.27 -2.83 11.46
N THR A 210 19.10 -4.06 11.94
CA THR A 210 19.79 -5.27 11.47
C THR A 210 19.25 -5.82 10.14
N GLU A 211 18.13 -5.28 9.66
CA GLU A 211 17.43 -5.69 8.43
C GLU A 211 17.53 -4.63 7.32
N ASN A 212 18.40 -3.63 7.49
CA ASN A 212 18.48 -2.46 6.61
C ASN A 212 18.78 -2.78 5.14
N SER A 213 19.40 -3.93 4.86
CA SER A 213 19.74 -4.40 3.51
C SER A 213 18.65 -5.24 2.86
N ASN A 214 17.61 -5.62 3.60
CA ASN A 214 16.51 -6.42 3.07
C ASN A 214 15.56 -5.55 2.23
N LYS A 215 15.09 -6.09 1.11
CA LYS A 215 14.03 -5.48 0.30
C LYS A 215 12.68 -5.88 0.87
N SER A 216 11.87 -4.90 1.28
CA SER A 216 10.53 -5.18 1.81
C SER A 216 9.44 -4.96 0.76
N ARG A 217 9.55 -3.88 -0.02
CA ARG A 217 8.49 -3.47 -0.96
C ARG A 217 7.14 -3.29 -0.29
N ALA A 218 7.15 -2.87 0.98
CA ALA A 218 5.93 -2.56 1.69
C ALA A 218 5.37 -1.21 1.20
N ILE A 219 4.04 -1.14 1.14
CA ILE A 219 3.31 0.07 0.77
C ILE A 219 2.47 0.51 1.97
N VAL A 220 2.64 1.76 2.39
CA VAL A 220 1.72 2.44 3.31
C VAL A 220 0.97 3.50 2.51
N GLU A 221 -0.35 3.34 2.37
CA GLU A 221 -1.16 4.26 1.55
C GLU A 221 -2.51 4.62 2.16
N TYR A 222 -3.01 5.82 1.90
CA TYR A 222 -4.32 6.27 2.38
C TYR A 222 -4.52 6.11 3.91
N CYS A 223 -3.45 6.27 4.70
CA CYS A 223 -3.53 6.15 6.16
C CYS A 223 -3.59 7.52 6.81
N TYR A 224 -4.33 7.61 7.91
CA TYR A 224 -4.54 8.83 8.68
C TYR A 224 -3.85 8.73 10.04
N PHE A 225 -2.92 9.63 10.30
CA PHE A 225 -2.18 9.74 11.56
C PHE A 225 -2.60 11.04 12.25
N ASN A 226 -3.14 10.94 13.46
CA ASN A 226 -3.58 12.09 14.23
C ASN A 226 -3.09 11.96 15.68
N ASN A 227 -2.34 12.94 16.18
CA ASN A 227 -1.93 12.95 17.58
C ASN A 227 -1.14 11.68 18.00
N THR A 228 -0.21 11.23 17.15
CA THR A 228 0.59 10.02 17.38
C THR A 228 1.93 10.29 18.06
N GLY A 229 2.39 11.55 18.08
CA GLY A 229 3.77 11.86 18.41
C GLY A 229 4.16 11.81 19.89
N LEU A 230 3.19 11.64 20.80
CA LEU A 230 3.49 11.22 22.17
C LEU A 230 3.85 9.73 22.25
N GLY A 231 3.43 8.91 21.29
CA GLY A 231 3.87 7.52 21.20
C GLY A 231 5.36 7.46 20.93
N ASP A 232 5.77 7.98 19.78
CA ASP A 232 7.16 8.02 19.33
C ASP A 232 7.35 9.20 18.37
N SER A 233 8.59 9.69 18.24
CA SER A 233 8.96 10.70 17.25
C SER A 233 8.99 10.18 15.81
N GLU A 234 8.85 8.87 15.62
CA GLU A 234 8.76 8.21 14.33
C GLU A 234 7.33 7.67 14.13
N SER A 235 6.45 8.45 13.49
CA SER A 235 5.08 8.01 13.16
C SER A 235 5.10 6.81 12.20
N ILE A 236 6.04 6.84 11.26
CA ILE A 236 6.44 5.68 10.46
C ILE A 236 7.95 5.61 10.49
N SER A 237 8.50 4.46 10.86
CA SER A 237 9.94 4.19 10.90
C SER A 237 10.33 3.12 9.88
N ILE A 238 11.03 3.54 8.83
CA ILE A 238 11.48 2.69 7.74
C ILE A 238 12.93 2.31 8.00
N LYS A 239 13.20 1.02 8.14
CA LYS A 239 14.51 0.46 8.49
C LYS A 239 14.94 -0.63 7.50
N CYS A 240 14.54 -0.53 6.24
CA CYS A 240 14.83 -1.49 5.17
C CYS A 240 14.64 -0.85 3.79
N GLN A 241 14.83 -1.61 2.71
CA GLN A 241 14.87 -1.08 1.34
C GLN A 241 13.54 -1.19 0.58
N GLU A 242 13.41 -0.33 -0.44
CA GLU A 242 12.38 -0.40 -1.49
C GLU A 242 10.94 -0.19 -1.02
N ASN A 243 10.68 0.66 -0.03
CA ASN A 243 9.33 0.93 0.48
C ASN A 243 8.70 2.17 -0.15
N THR A 244 7.36 2.21 -0.18
CA THR A 244 6.57 3.33 -0.71
C THR A 244 5.55 3.82 0.30
N ILE A 245 5.62 5.11 0.65
CA ILE A 245 4.67 5.76 1.56
C ILE A 245 3.96 6.88 0.78
N ARG A 246 2.66 6.74 0.57
CA ARG A 246 1.93 7.64 -0.33
C ARG A 246 0.52 7.97 0.13
N PHE A 247 -0.02 9.10 -0.29
CA PHE A 247 -1.43 9.45 -0.05
C PHE A 247 -1.84 9.43 1.43
N CYS A 248 -0.89 9.51 2.36
CA CYS A 248 -1.16 9.51 3.80
C CYS A 248 -1.34 10.93 4.30
N THR A 249 -2.10 11.09 5.39
CA THR A 249 -2.29 12.37 6.07
C THR A 249 -1.75 12.28 7.49
N PHE A 250 -0.82 13.18 7.82
CA PHE A 250 -0.24 13.36 9.13
C PHE A 250 -0.71 14.69 9.69
N THR A 251 -1.40 14.66 10.83
CA THR A 251 -1.91 15.88 11.45
C THR A 251 -1.85 15.86 12.97
N ASN A 252 -1.87 17.05 13.58
CA ASN A 252 -1.84 17.29 15.02
C ASN A 252 -0.69 16.54 15.73
N GLN A 253 0.52 16.55 15.17
CA GLN A 253 1.66 15.77 15.67
C GLN A 253 3.00 16.46 15.42
N GLN A 254 3.20 17.65 15.99
CA GLN A 254 4.40 18.48 15.75
C GLN A 254 5.73 17.87 16.24
N ASN A 255 5.69 16.73 16.90
CA ASN A 255 6.82 16.04 17.52
C ASN A 255 7.12 14.68 16.90
N ALA A 256 6.44 14.30 15.81
CA ALA A 256 6.67 13.04 15.11
C ALA A 256 6.68 13.19 13.59
N MET A 257 7.45 12.32 12.94
CA MET A 257 7.83 12.44 11.54
C MET A 257 7.64 11.11 10.80
N LEU A 258 7.56 11.20 9.48
CA LEU A 258 7.85 10.06 8.59
C LEU A 258 9.37 9.92 8.50
N VAL A 259 9.92 8.78 8.93
CA VAL A 259 11.36 8.61 9.08
C VAL A 259 11.91 7.51 8.18
N PHE A 260 12.78 7.89 7.25
CA PHE A 260 13.71 7.00 6.59
C PHE A 260 14.88 6.77 7.53
N ARG A 261 14.68 5.87 8.48
CA ARG A 261 15.59 5.66 9.61
C ARG A 261 16.86 4.97 9.13
N ASN A 262 16.72 3.83 8.44
CA ASN A 262 17.79 3.05 7.80
C ASN A 262 17.26 2.45 6.48
N GLY A 263 18.18 1.97 5.64
CA GLY A 263 17.83 1.22 4.42
C GLY A 263 17.51 2.13 3.23
N ASP A 264 17.94 1.71 2.05
CA ASP A 264 18.01 2.56 0.86
C ASP A 264 16.84 2.36 -0.12
N ASN A 265 16.76 3.22 -1.14
CA ASN A 265 15.83 3.09 -2.27
C ASN A 265 14.36 3.25 -1.87
N ASN A 266 14.00 4.27 -1.10
CA ASN A 266 12.64 4.44 -0.59
C ASN A 266 11.93 5.66 -1.17
N LEU A 267 10.59 5.61 -1.25
CA LEU A 267 9.74 6.65 -1.81
C LEU A 267 8.77 7.21 -0.74
N ALA A 268 8.59 8.53 -0.73
CA ALA A 268 7.47 9.19 -0.06
C ALA A 268 6.82 10.21 -0.98
N TYR A 269 5.56 10.01 -1.38
CA TYR A 269 4.93 10.97 -2.29
C TYR A 269 3.44 11.22 -2.10
N SER A 270 3.01 12.43 -2.47
CA SER A 270 1.61 12.84 -2.35
C SER A 270 1.02 12.64 -0.95
N ASN A 271 1.86 12.79 0.08
CA ASN A 271 1.44 12.81 1.47
C ASN A 271 1.15 14.25 1.92
N PHE A 272 0.26 14.40 2.89
CA PHE A 272 -0.10 15.67 3.51
C PHE A 272 0.40 15.73 4.96
N PHE A 273 1.25 16.70 5.28
CA PHE A 273 1.75 16.97 6.62
C PHE A 273 1.19 18.31 7.11
N ILE A 274 0.10 18.27 7.88
CA ILE A 274 -0.67 19.46 8.27
C ILE A 274 -0.69 19.59 9.79
N ASN A 275 0.00 20.58 10.33
CA ASN A 275 0.23 20.72 11.78
C ASN A 275 0.94 19.47 12.38
N ALA A 276 1.93 18.94 11.67
CA ALA A 276 2.67 17.72 12.00
C ALA A 276 4.17 17.91 11.78
N GLY A 277 5.04 17.11 12.39
CA GLY A 277 6.41 16.98 11.87
C GLY A 277 6.39 16.46 10.44
N GLY A 278 7.45 16.72 9.67
CA GLY A 278 7.50 16.30 8.27
C GLY A 278 8.33 15.04 8.03
N ILE A 279 9.36 15.13 7.19
CA ILE A 279 10.18 13.97 6.78
C ILE A 279 11.58 14.02 7.38
N ARG A 280 12.01 12.95 8.04
CA ARG A 280 13.37 12.79 8.56
C ARG A 280 14.11 11.75 7.74
N VAL A 281 15.29 12.10 7.24
CA VAL A 281 16.19 11.17 6.56
C VAL A 281 17.41 10.97 7.45
N LYS A 282 17.63 9.74 7.92
CA LYS A 282 18.71 9.42 8.86
C LYS A 282 19.90 8.76 8.20
N GLU A 283 19.91 7.44 8.11
CA GLU A 283 21.01 6.63 7.58
C GLU A 283 20.55 5.86 6.33
N ALA A 284 19.61 6.46 5.59
CA ALA A 284 19.02 5.92 4.37
C ALA A 284 19.53 6.71 3.16
N ASN A 285 19.80 6.02 2.06
CA ASN A 285 20.26 6.60 0.81
C ASN A 285 19.28 6.34 -0.33
N ASN A 286 19.43 7.09 -1.42
CA ASN A 286 18.57 6.98 -2.60
C ASN A 286 17.08 7.12 -2.24
N VAL A 287 16.73 8.24 -1.61
CA VAL A 287 15.37 8.53 -1.13
C VAL A 287 14.75 9.59 -2.02
N PHE A 288 13.52 9.36 -2.48
CA PHE A 288 12.76 10.31 -3.28
C PHE A 288 11.49 10.72 -2.56
N CYS A 289 11.40 12.02 -2.27
CA CYS A 289 10.25 12.66 -1.66
C CYS A 289 9.62 13.62 -2.66
N TYR A 290 8.45 13.31 -3.21
CA TYR A 290 7.85 14.14 -4.26
C TYR A 290 6.35 14.36 -4.14
N ASN A 291 5.84 15.47 -4.70
CA ASN A 291 4.42 15.84 -4.60
C ASN A 291 3.89 15.92 -3.15
N ASN A 292 4.72 15.99 -2.12
CA ASN A 292 4.21 16.09 -0.75
C ASN A 292 3.83 17.53 -0.44
N TYR A 293 2.78 17.68 0.36
CA TYR A 293 2.30 18.96 0.84
C TYR A 293 2.57 19.10 2.34
N PHE A 294 3.19 20.20 2.73
CA PHE A 294 3.52 20.53 4.11
C PHE A 294 2.90 21.87 4.49
N GLU A 295 2.11 21.89 5.55
CA GLU A 295 1.47 23.09 6.08
C GLU A 295 1.64 23.17 7.60
N ASN A 296 2.25 24.27 8.06
CA ASN A 296 2.62 24.44 9.46
C ASN A 296 3.36 23.19 10.00
N SER A 297 4.14 22.55 9.14
CA SER A 297 4.80 21.31 9.46
C SER A 297 6.12 21.58 10.19
N GLY A 298 6.38 20.89 11.30
CA GLY A 298 7.62 21.03 12.06
C GLY A 298 7.80 22.37 12.75
N VAL A 299 6.72 23.07 13.09
CA VAL A 299 6.80 24.36 13.82
C VAL A 299 6.94 24.17 15.34
N GLY A 300 6.94 22.92 15.81
CA GLY A 300 7.20 22.57 17.21
C GLY A 300 8.68 22.69 17.59
N THR A 301 9.03 22.17 18.77
CA THR A 301 10.42 22.24 19.30
C THR A 301 11.21 20.95 19.11
N SER A 302 10.61 19.90 18.55
CA SER A 302 11.16 18.53 18.55
C SER A 302 11.14 17.82 17.20
N ALA A 303 10.57 18.45 16.17
CA ALA A 303 10.62 17.98 14.79
C ALA A 303 10.61 19.16 13.84
N ASP A 304 11.24 18.96 12.69
CA ASP A 304 11.32 19.92 11.59
C ASP A 304 10.34 19.56 10.47
N ALA A 305 10.26 20.41 9.45
CA ALA A 305 9.54 20.08 8.22
C ALA A 305 10.31 19.04 7.41
N VAL A 306 11.63 19.21 7.35
CA VAL A 306 12.56 18.19 6.86
C VAL A 306 13.82 18.24 7.71
N THR A 307 14.39 17.09 8.07
CA THR A 307 15.65 17.04 8.82
C THR A 307 16.56 15.91 8.34
N TYR A 308 17.82 16.24 8.11
CA TYR A 308 18.89 15.29 7.79
C TYR A 308 19.71 15.02 9.04
N VAL A 309 19.74 13.77 9.50
CA VAL A 309 20.36 13.41 10.79
C VAL A 309 21.24 12.17 10.64
N TYR A 310 22.53 12.27 10.92
CA TYR A 310 23.43 11.13 10.70
C TYR A 310 24.68 11.21 11.57
N ASP A 311 25.37 10.09 11.73
CA ASP A 311 26.59 10.00 12.52
C ASP A 311 27.85 10.22 11.66
N THR A 312 28.35 11.46 11.69
CA THR A 312 29.59 11.86 10.98
C THR A 312 30.86 11.42 11.71
N THR A 313 30.77 10.92 12.95
CA THR A 313 31.96 10.55 13.72
C THR A 313 32.57 9.25 13.23
N ASN A 314 31.74 8.35 12.70
CA ASN A 314 32.13 7.03 12.24
C ASN A 314 32.28 6.92 10.71
N TYR A 315 31.56 7.75 9.95
CA TYR A 315 31.54 7.70 8.49
C TYR A 315 31.62 9.11 7.88
N PRO A 316 32.51 9.37 6.90
CA PRO A 316 32.69 10.70 6.33
C PRO A 316 31.56 11.16 5.39
N VAL A 317 30.77 10.21 4.85
CA VAL A 317 29.60 10.46 4.00
C VAL A 317 28.51 9.48 4.43
N VAL A 318 27.32 9.99 4.79
CA VAL A 318 26.26 9.17 5.39
C VAL A 318 24.91 9.30 4.68
N LEU A 319 24.68 10.44 4.02
CA LEU A 319 23.48 10.66 3.22
C LEU A 319 23.85 10.92 1.78
N ASN A 320 23.31 10.11 0.88
CA ASN A 320 23.58 10.22 -0.54
C ASN A 320 22.31 10.06 -1.37
N ASN A 321 22.14 10.95 -2.34
CA ASN A 321 21.03 10.94 -3.29
C ASN A 321 19.64 11.07 -2.62
N ILE A 322 19.50 12.10 -1.78
CA ILE A 322 18.23 12.47 -1.14
C ILE A 322 17.57 13.58 -1.95
N ASN A 323 16.37 13.30 -2.47
CA ASN A 323 15.72 14.13 -3.47
C ASN A 323 14.35 14.62 -3.00
N PHE A 324 14.13 15.93 -3.00
CA PHE A 324 12.84 16.57 -2.75
C PHE A 324 12.38 17.27 -4.03
N ILE A 325 11.33 16.74 -4.67
CA ILE A 325 10.89 17.18 -6.00
C ILE A 325 9.40 17.54 -6.01
N HIS A 326 9.01 18.71 -6.51
CA HIS A 326 7.59 19.09 -6.60
C HIS A 326 6.86 19.06 -5.24
N ASN A 327 7.49 19.46 -4.14
CA ASN A 327 6.82 19.59 -2.85
C ASN A 327 6.38 21.04 -2.60
N THR A 328 5.36 21.25 -1.76
CA THR A 328 4.93 22.58 -1.31
C THR A 328 5.09 22.69 0.19
N PHE A 329 5.81 23.71 0.66
CA PHE A 329 6.04 24.02 2.06
C PHE A 329 5.42 25.38 2.40
N TYR A 330 4.30 25.36 3.13
CA TYR A 330 3.58 26.56 3.54
C TYR A 330 3.68 26.75 5.06
N ASN A 331 4.29 27.86 5.49
CA ASN A 331 4.50 28.25 6.89
C ASN A 331 5.08 27.14 7.77
N CYS A 332 5.96 26.33 7.18
CA CYS A 332 6.62 25.24 7.89
C CYS A 332 7.73 25.76 8.83
N GLY A 333 8.15 24.90 9.75
CA GLY A 333 9.36 25.08 10.56
C GLY A 333 10.62 25.04 9.72
N ASP A 334 11.71 24.57 10.29
CA ASP A 334 12.99 24.57 9.60
C ASP A 334 13.09 23.38 8.63
N ILE A 335 13.94 23.55 7.61
CA ILE A 335 14.47 22.48 6.78
C ILE A 335 15.95 22.38 7.14
N ASP A 336 16.29 21.42 7.98
CA ASP A 336 17.65 21.17 8.43
C ASP A 336 18.37 20.25 7.43
N LEU A 337 19.37 20.82 6.75
CA LEU A 337 20.16 20.14 5.74
C LEU A 337 21.34 19.34 6.33
N GLY A 338 21.47 19.28 7.66
CA GLY A 338 22.37 18.38 8.37
C GLY A 338 23.87 18.73 8.29
N GLY A 339 24.25 19.89 7.75
CA GLY A 339 25.62 20.40 7.82
C GLY A 339 26.65 19.69 6.94
N THR A 340 27.38 18.71 7.47
CA THR A 340 28.51 18.07 6.75
C THR A 340 28.30 16.59 6.56
N GLY A 341 28.37 16.06 5.34
CA GLY A 341 28.33 14.60 5.06
C GLY A 341 27.15 14.11 4.23
N ALA A 342 26.27 15.02 3.81
CA ALA A 342 25.26 14.76 2.79
C ALA A 342 25.80 15.10 1.38
N THR A 343 25.57 14.23 0.38
CA THR A 343 26.09 14.35 -0.99
C THR A 343 25.06 14.01 -2.06
N ASN A 344 25.17 14.61 -3.26
CA ASN A 344 24.32 14.33 -4.43
C ASN A 344 22.81 14.51 -4.17
N ASN A 345 22.44 15.42 -3.27
CA ASN A 345 21.05 15.70 -2.95
C ASN A 345 20.48 16.76 -3.90
N THR A 346 19.19 16.65 -4.20
CA THR A 346 18.51 17.57 -5.12
C THR A 346 17.22 18.09 -4.50
N TRP A 347 17.06 19.41 -4.52
CA TRP A 347 15.79 20.08 -4.28
C TRP A 347 15.33 20.72 -5.58
N ALA A 348 14.30 20.16 -6.20
CA ALA A 348 13.83 20.64 -7.50
C ALA A 348 12.33 20.92 -7.54
N ASN A 349 11.97 22.01 -8.21
CA ASN A 349 10.58 22.38 -8.47
C ASN A 349 9.71 22.44 -7.22
N ASN A 350 10.26 22.81 -6.06
CA ASN A 350 9.49 22.97 -4.83
C ASN A 350 8.99 24.41 -4.67
N ILE A 351 7.87 24.58 -3.95
CA ILE A 351 7.41 25.89 -3.47
C ILE A 351 7.70 26.01 -1.98
N PHE A 352 8.28 27.15 -1.58
CA PHE A 352 8.44 27.53 -0.18
C PHE A 352 7.76 28.88 0.07
N GLN A 353 6.88 28.95 1.05
CA GLN A 353 6.28 30.21 1.47
C GLN A 353 6.23 30.27 2.99
N LYS A 354 7.01 31.18 3.59
CA LYS A 354 7.10 31.34 5.05
C LYS A 354 7.07 32.83 5.41
N SER A 355 6.15 33.22 6.29
CA SER A 355 5.96 34.62 6.68
C SER A 355 7.09 35.19 7.54
N SER A 356 7.76 34.34 8.33
CA SER A 356 8.80 34.77 9.28
C SER A 356 9.76 33.62 9.61
N GLY A 357 11.02 33.96 9.88
CA GLY A 357 12.08 32.98 10.16
C GLY A 357 12.78 32.48 8.89
N ALA A 358 13.80 31.66 9.08
CA ALA A 358 14.56 31.04 8.01
C ALA A 358 13.82 29.83 7.42
N LEU A 359 13.98 29.56 6.12
CA LEU A 359 13.50 28.35 5.46
C LEU A 359 14.44 27.17 5.71
N PHE A 360 15.75 27.39 5.60
CA PHE A 360 16.78 26.37 5.67
C PHE A 360 17.79 26.67 6.77
N THR A 361 18.35 25.61 7.35
CA THR A 361 19.44 25.66 8.34
C THR A 361 20.50 24.62 8.00
N ASN A 362 21.68 24.75 8.63
CA ASN A 362 22.82 23.82 8.52
C ASN A 362 23.18 23.43 7.07
N PRO A 363 23.60 24.39 6.24
CA PRO A 363 23.87 24.12 4.83
C PRO A 363 25.00 23.11 4.63
N ASN A 364 24.91 22.34 3.54
CA ASN A 364 25.92 21.38 3.12
C ASN A 364 26.34 21.63 1.65
N LEU A 365 27.52 21.13 1.26
CA LEU A 365 28.04 21.28 -0.12
C LEU A 365 27.45 20.27 -1.10
N GLY A 366 26.75 19.26 -0.61
CA GLY A 366 26.22 18.17 -1.41
C GLY A 366 24.79 18.35 -1.88
N THR A 367 24.22 19.55 -1.75
CA THR A 367 22.83 19.85 -2.12
C THR A 367 22.79 20.80 -3.32
N THR A 368 22.03 20.39 -4.33
CA THR A 368 21.76 21.17 -5.55
C THR A 368 20.31 21.61 -5.62
N TRP A 369 20.06 22.70 -6.35
CA TRP A 369 18.76 23.37 -6.40
C TRP A 369 18.38 23.64 -7.85
N ALA A 370 17.12 23.41 -8.23
CA ALA A 370 16.63 23.67 -9.58
C ALA A 370 15.15 24.05 -9.61
N GLY A 371 14.79 25.14 -10.31
CA GLY A 371 13.39 25.48 -10.58
C GLY A 371 12.50 25.72 -9.36
N ASN A 372 13.07 25.92 -8.16
CA ASN A 372 12.27 26.16 -6.96
C ASN A 372 11.78 27.61 -6.92
N ILE A 373 10.62 27.81 -6.29
CA ILE A 373 10.08 29.14 -5.98
C ILE A 373 10.08 29.32 -4.47
N TYR A 374 10.46 30.50 -4.00
CA TYR A 374 10.35 30.84 -2.59
C TYR A 374 9.83 32.25 -2.34
N GLN A 375 9.14 32.41 -1.22
CA GLN A 375 8.84 33.68 -0.58
C GLN A 375 9.16 33.56 0.92
N GLY A 376 10.03 34.45 1.42
CA GLY A 376 10.52 34.44 2.79
C GLY A 376 12.04 34.58 2.85
N THR A 377 12.63 34.26 4.00
CA THR A 377 14.08 34.32 4.21
C THR A 377 14.68 32.92 4.04
N LEU A 378 15.68 32.76 3.16
CA LEU A 378 16.31 31.45 2.94
C LEU A 378 17.03 30.91 4.18
N GLY A 379 17.74 31.75 4.94
CA GLY A 379 18.54 31.33 6.11
C GLY A 379 19.95 30.82 5.77
N ILE A 380 20.19 30.46 4.51
CA ILE A 380 21.49 30.04 3.97
C ILE A 380 21.76 30.72 2.62
N SER A 381 23.01 30.67 2.16
CA SER A 381 23.38 31.15 0.83
C SER A 381 23.10 30.09 -0.23
N ILE A 382 22.23 30.40 -1.20
CA ILE A 382 21.93 29.54 -2.35
C ILE A 382 22.20 30.33 -3.64
N PRO A 383 23.26 30.02 -4.41
CA PRO A 383 23.68 30.85 -5.54
C PRO A 383 22.71 30.82 -6.74
N SER A 384 22.01 29.71 -6.97
CA SER A 384 21.15 29.51 -8.14
C SER A 384 20.07 28.44 -7.89
N GLY A 385 19.10 28.32 -8.79
CA GLY A 385 18.04 27.30 -8.71
C GLY A 385 16.84 27.64 -7.82
N MET A 386 16.79 28.89 -7.33
CA MET A 386 15.73 29.44 -6.47
C MET A 386 15.25 30.78 -7.04
N THR A 387 13.95 30.96 -7.25
CA THR A 387 13.34 32.23 -7.68
C THR A 387 12.58 32.87 -6.52
N ASN A 388 12.94 34.09 -6.14
CA ASN A 388 12.24 34.84 -5.11
C ASN A 388 11.02 35.54 -5.71
N VAL A 389 9.86 34.93 -5.57
CA VAL A 389 8.59 35.48 -6.06
C VAL A 389 7.45 34.91 -5.21
N ASN A 390 6.40 35.71 -5.00
CA ASN A 390 5.20 35.21 -4.34
C ASN A 390 4.58 34.08 -5.19
N PRO A 391 4.46 32.84 -4.68
CA PRO A 391 3.85 31.74 -5.43
C PRO A 391 2.34 31.91 -5.63
N LEU A 392 1.70 32.89 -4.97
CA LEU A 392 0.27 33.16 -5.05
C LEU A 392 -0.57 31.92 -4.70
N LEU A 393 -0.24 31.29 -3.57
CA LEU A 393 -0.99 30.16 -3.01
C LEU A 393 -2.34 30.61 -2.45
N VAL A 394 -3.39 29.84 -2.73
CA VAL A 394 -4.76 30.05 -2.23
C VAL A 394 -5.33 28.73 -1.70
N ILE A 395 -6.31 28.78 -0.80
CA ILE A 395 -6.98 27.57 -0.32
C ILE A 395 -7.84 27.03 -1.47
N ASN A 396 -7.64 25.75 -1.82
CA ASN A 396 -8.41 25.07 -2.87
C ASN A 396 -9.68 24.39 -2.31
N GLY A 397 -10.41 23.68 -3.17
CA GLY A 397 -11.66 22.99 -2.80
C GLY A 397 -11.51 21.89 -1.75
N ASP A 398 -10.31 21.32 -1.62
CA ASP A 398 -9.98 20.25 -0.67
C ASP A 398 -9.33 20.78 0.62
N GLY A 399 -9.29 22.11 0.80
CA GLY A 399 -8.90 22.74 2.06
C GLY A 399 -7.40 22.90 2.28
N TYR A 400 -6.55 22.67 1.27
CA TYR A 400 -5.10 22.93 1.34
C TYR A 400 -4.66 24.03 0.36
N LYS A 401 -3.41 24.51 0.48
CA LYS A 401 -2.88 25.57 -0.39
C LYS A 401 -2.53 25.02 -1.78
N GLY A 402 -3.34 25.40 -2.77
CA GLY A 402 -3.07 25.20 -4.20
C GLY A 402 -2.65 26.49 -4.89
N LEU A 403 -2.39 26.41 -6.19
CA LEU A 403 -2.01 27.57 -7.01
C LEU A 403 -3.24 28.43 -7.35
N SER A 404 -3.08 29.75 -7.36
CA SER A 404 -4.05 30.63 -8.02
C SER A 404 -3.81 30.70 -9.53
N ALA A 405 -4.81 31.17 -10.29
CA ALA A 405 -4.76 31.25 -11.75
C ALA A 405 -3.65 32.13 -12.33
N SER A 406 -3.07 33.04 -11.52
CA SER A 406 -1.98 33.92 -11.91
C SER A 406 -0.63 33.51 -11.30
N SER A 407 -0.55 32.31 -10.70
CA SER A 407 0.67 31.87 -10.02
C SER A 407 1.86 31.79 -11.00
N PRO A 408 3.05 32.29 -10.60
CA PRO A 408 4.27 32.11 -11.39
C PRO A 408 4.79 30.66 -11.40
N ALA A 409 4.19 29.77 -10.61
CA ALA A 409 4.53 28.35 -10.57
C ALA A 409 3.96 27.56 -11.74
N ILE A 410 2.98 28.13 -12.46
CA ILE A 410 2.27 27.46 -13.55
C ILE A 410 3.18 27.28 -14.78
N ASN A 411 3.29 26.05 -15.30
CA ASN A 411 4.14 25.66 -16.43
C ASN A 411 5.60 26.14 -16.28
N ALA A 412 6.15 26.03 -15.06
CA ALA A 412 7.44 26.63 -14.71
C ALA A 412 8.49 25.62 -14.22
N ALA A 413 8.18 24.31 -14.24
CA ALA A 413 9.08 23.30 -13.74
C ALA A 413 10.37 23.18 -14.57
N SER A 414 11.48 22.99 -13.88
CA SER A 414 12.79 22.67 -14.46
C SER A 414 12.91 21.17 -14.71
N SER A 415 13.57 20.76 -15.79
CA SER A 415 13.95 19.36 -16.04
C SER A 415 15.27 18.95 -15.37
N SER A 416 15.92 19.85 -14.63
CA SER A 416 17.21 19.59 -13.97
C SER A 416 17.03 18.90 -12.61
N TYR A 417 16.53 17.67 -12.64
CA TYR A 417 16.45 16.79 -11.47
C TYR A 417 16.72 15.33 -11.89
N PRO A 418 17.20 14.46 -10.98
CA PRO A 418 17.48 13.07 -11.32
C PRO A 418 16.20 12.31 -11.67
N ALA A 419 16.30 11.27 -12.50
CA ALA A 419 15.20 10.34 -12.71
C ALA A 419 14.70 9.81 -11.37
N ILE A 420 13.39 9.87 -11.14
CA ILE A 420 12.78 9.34 -9.93
C ILE A 420 12.91 7.82 -9.96
N LEU A 421 13.26 7.25 -8.81
CA LEU A 421 13.35 5.81 -8.63
C LEU A 421 12.02 5.14 -8.99
N ASP A 422 12.10 4.13 -9.85
CA ASP A 422 11.05 3.18 -10.19
C ASP A 422 11.36 1.86 -9.47
N ILE A 423 10.56 1.53 -8.45
CA ILE A 423 10.68 0.29 -7.71
C ILE A 423 9.97 -0.80 -8.49
N ALA A 424 10.76 -1.70 -9.09
CA ALA A 424 10.25 -2.80 -9.90
C ALA A 424 9.02 -3.52 -9.29
N ILE A 425 7.95 -3.64 -10.09
CA ILE A 425 6.68 -4.33 -9.78
C ILE A 425 5.77 -3.52 -8.83
N ILE A 426 6.25 -2.40 -8.27
CA ILE A 426 5.40 -1.48 -7.52
C ILE A 426 4.78 -0.50 -8.51
N ASP A 427 3.48 -0.27 -8.32
CA ASP A 427 2.74 0.77 -9.03
C ASP A 427 3.09 2.11 -8.37
N ASP A 428 4.28 2.64 -8.65
CA ASP A 428 4.71 3.98 -8.25
C ASP A 428 4.60 4.99 -9.40
N ASP A 429 4.95 6.26 -9.15
CA ASP A 429 4.82 7.33 -10.15
C ASP A 429 6.17 8.01 -10.45
N PRO A 430 7.12 7.30 -11.08
CA PRO A 430 8.44 7.86 -11.40
C PRO A 430 8.37 8.93 -12.50
N THR A 431 7.25 9.01 -13.23
CA THR A 431 7.04 9.98 -14.31
C THR A 431 6.34 11.25 -13.86
N LEU A 432 5.88 11.33 -12.60
CA LEU A 432 5.02 12.39 -12.09
C LEU A 432 3.80 12.58 -12.98
N LEU A 433 3.06 11.50 -13.22
CA LEU A 433 1.81 11.50 -13.96
C LEU A 433 0.72 12.23 -13.18
N PHE A 434 0.77 12.18 -11.85
CA PHE A 434 -0.21 12.84 -10.98
C PHE A 434 0.42 13.90 -10.08
N ASP A 435 -0.37 14.89 -9.68
CA ASP A 435 -0.06 15.83 -8.60
C ASP A 435 -0.50 15.28 -7.23
N ALA A 436 -0.30 16.05 -6.16
CA ALA A 436 -0.70 15.68 -4.81
C ALA A 436 -2.21 15.49 -4.67
N GLY A 437 -3.01 16.21 -5.45
CA GLY A 437 -4.47 16.10 -5.51
C GLY A 437 -4.97 14.93 -6.37
N GLY A 438 -4.06 14.18 -7.01
CA GLY A 438 -4.38 13.12 -7.97
C GLY A 438 -4.81 13.62 -9.35
N LYS A 439 -4.58 14.90 -9.68
CA LYS A 439 -4.83 15.46 -11.01
C LYS A 439 -3.68 15.11 -11.96
N LEU A 440 -4.00 14.97 -13.24
CA LEU A 440 -2.99 14.68 -14.26
C LEU A 440 -2.04 15.86 -14.46
N ARG A 441 -0.75 15.56 -14.49
CA ARG A 441 0.30 16.49 -14.93
C ARG A 441 0.60 16.32 -16.42
N PRO A 442 1.01 17.37 -17.13
CA PRO A 442 1.51 17.27 -18.50
C PRO A 442 2.71 16.33 -18.61
N THR A 443 2.84 15.64 -19.74
CA THR A 443 3.98 14.74 -20.00
C THR A 443 5.29 15.49 -20.22
N ILE A 444 5.22 16.72 -20.74
CA ILE A 444 6.38 17.60 -20.94
C ILE A 444 6.73 18.25 -19.60
N ILE A 445 7.94 18.00 -19.11
CA ILE A 445 8.39 18.47 -17.78
C ILE A 445 8.23 19.99 -17.62
N THR A 446 8.61 20.79 -18.63
CA THR A 446 8.53 22.25 -18.54
C THR A 446 7.10 22.80 -18.59
N LEU A 447 6.10 21.96 -18.85
CA LEU A 447 4.69 22.31 -18.72
C LEU A 447 4.10 21.88 -17.38
N LYS A 448 4.85 21.15 -16.53
CA LYS A 448 4.40 20.85 -15.17
C LYS A 448 4.52 22.10 -14.31
N ASP A 449 3.68 22.16 -13.30
CA ASP A 449 3.72 23.21 -12.31
C ASP A 449 4.76 22.94 -11.22
N VAL A 450 5.40 24.00 -10.74
CA VAL A 450 6.28 23.98 -9.56
C VAL A 450 5.42 23.78 -8.31
N GLY A 451 5.88 22.96 -7.38
CA GLY A 451 5.15 22.56 -6.18
C GLY A 451 4.31 21.31 -6.38
N SER A 452 3.55 20.99 -5.34
CA SER A 452 2.81 19.72 -5.20
C SER A 452 1.51 19.66 -5.98
N ASP A 453 0.95 20.80 -6.39
CA ASP A 453 -0.35 20.90 -7.05
C ASP A 453 -0.15 21.30 -8.52
N GLU A 454 -0.97 20.74 -9.41
CA GLU A 454 -1.08 21.14 -10.80
C GLU A 454 -2.35 21.98 -10.99
N PHE A 455 -2.19 23.19 -11.52
CA PHE A 455 -3.25 24.13 -11.83
C PHE A 455 -3.97 23.72 -13.12
N THR A 456 -4.78 22.68 -13.01
CA THR A 456 -5.63 22.20 -14.10
C THR A 456 -7.08 22.08 -13.67
N THR A 457 -7.97 22.11 -14.66
CA THR A 457 -9.37 21.74 -14.48
C THR A 457 -9.47 20.21 -14.44
N GLY A 458 -9.91 19.64 -13.33
CA GLY A 458 -10.07 18.19 -13.17
C GLY A 458 -10.62 17.83 -11.80
N SER A 459 -11.13 16.59 -11.65
CA SER A 459 -11.53 16.06 -10.35
C SER A 459 -10.29 15.68 -9.54
N THR A 460 -10.26 16.08 -8.28
CA THR A 460 -9.28 15.58 -7.31
C THR A 460 -9.65 14.15 -6.90
N THR A 461 -8.64 13.29 -6.79
CA THR A 461 -8.79 11.89 -6.36
C THR A 461 -7.96 11.57 -5.11
N ASN A 462 -7.18 12.55 -4.64
CA ASN A 462 -6.46 12.51 -3.39
C ASN A 462 -6.57 13.88 -2.71
N HIS A 463 -6.66 13.87 -1.39
CA HIS A 463 -6.85 15.07 -0.56
C HIS A 463 -6.41 14.75 0.87
N PRO A 464 -6.23 15.77 1.74
CA PRO A 464 -6.02 15.53 3.16
C PRO A 464 -7.17 14.69 3.75
N LEU A 465 -6.85 13.47 4.17
CA LEU A 465 -7.84 12.50 4.64
C LEU A 465 -8.49 12.98 5.95
N ALA A 466 -9.79 12.75 6.06
CA ALA A 466 -10.51 12.80 7.32
C ALA A 466 -10.59 11.40 7.98
N VAL A 467 -10.82 11.37 9.29
CA VAL A 467 -11.00 10.11 10.03
C VAL A 467 -12.17 9.26 9.49
N THR A 468 -13.18 9.88 8.88
CA THR A 468 -14.34 9.20 8.28
C THR A 468 -14.03 8.45 7.00
N GLU A 469 -12.84 8.63 6.43
CA GLU A 469 -12.40 8.02 5.17
C GLU A 469 -11.47 6.82 5.38
N VAL A 470 -11.18 6.51 6.65
CA VAL A 470 -10.29 5.43 7.06
C VAL A 470 -10.85 4.67 8.25
N GLY A 471 -10.21 3.56 8.60
CA GLY A 471 -10.58 2.76 9.74
C GLY A 471 -11.87 1.97 9.55
N PRO A 472 -12.35 1.29 10.61
CA PRO A 472 -13.51 0.42 10.53
C PRO A 472 -14.80 1.20 10.32
N SER A 473 -15.68 0.66 9.48
CA SER A 473 -16.99 1.22 9.18
C SER A 473 -17.87 1.43 10.42
N TYR A 474 -17.79 0.52 11.40
CA TYR A 474 -18.53 0.62 12.67
C TYR A 474 -17.98 1.68 13.63
N LEU A 475 -16.88 2.35 13.28
CA LEU A 475 -16.33 3.52 13.99
C LEU A 475 -16.47 4.82 13.17
N GLY A 476 -17.33 4.83 12.16
CA GLY A 476 -17.54 5.99 11.30
C GLY A 476 -16.59 6.09 10.10
N GLY A 477 -15.73 5.08 9.90
CA GLY A 477 -14.97 4.92 8.67
C GLY A 477 -15.88 4.61 7.47
N PRO A 478 -15.31 4.51 6.25
CA PRO A 478 -16.07 4.26 5.06
C PRO A 478 -16.75 2.90 5.15
N LEU A 479 -17.99 2.82 4.66
CA LEU A 479 -18.64 1.53 4.48
C LEU A 479 -17.71 0.68 3.63
N SER A 480 -17.35 -0.50 4.13
CA SER A 480 -16.73 -1.50 3.29
C SER A 480 -17.72 -1.77 2.17
N VAL A 481 -17.42 -1.27 0.97
CA VAL A 481 -18.19 -1.60 -0.22
C VAL A 481 -17.92 -3.07 -0.46
N ASN A 482 -18.79 -3.92 0.10
CA ASN A 482 -18.83 -5.38 -0.03
C ASN A 482 -17.71 -5.99 -0.87
N SER A 483 -16.49 -6.03 -0.33
CA SER A 483 -15.39 -6.85 -0.88
C SER A 483 -15.33 -8.22 -0.21
N PHE A 484 -16.35 -8.57 0.60
CA PHE A 484 -16.57 -9.94 1.10
C PHE A 484 -17.09 -10.90 0.00
N GLY A 485 -17.03 -10.51 -1.27
CA GLY A 485 -17.13 -11.43 -2.39
C GLY A 485 -15.76 -11.97 -2.77
N VAL A 486 -15.36 -13.08 -2.13
CA VAL A 486 -14.25 -13.96 -2.54
C VAL A 486 -12.87 -13.27 -2.56
N LEU A 487 -12.00 -13.69 -1.64
CA LEU A 487 -10.54 -13.56 -1.75
C LEU A 487 -10.11 -13.62 -3.21
N ASP A 488 -9.28 -12.68 -3.66
CA ASP A 488 -8.62 -12.70 -4.95
C ASP A 488 -7.84 -14.02 -5.13
N THR A 489 -8.54 -15.07 -5.56
CA THR A 489 -7.95 -16.23 -6.18
C THR A 489 -7.48 -15.73 -7.53
N LYS A 490 -6.26 -15.18 -7.62
CA LYS A 490 -5.55 -14.85 -8.86
C LYS A 490 -6.48 -14.84 -10.10
N SER A 491 -7.23 -13.75 -10.29
CA SER A 491 -8.04 -13.45 -11.49
C SER A 491 -8.56 -14.67 -12.29
N ALA A 492 -9.79 -15.11 -12.01
CA ALA A 492 -10.40 -16.28 -12.65
C ALA A 492 -10.69 -16.13 -14.17
N ILE A 493 -10.55 -14.92 -14.69
CA ILE A 493 -10.54 -14.57 -16.11
C ILE A 493 -9.25 -13.79 -16.36
N LYS A 494 -8.37 -14.32 -17.22
CA LYS A 494 -7.13 -13.67 -17.64
C LYS A 494 -7.24 -13.15 -19.06
N VAL A 495 -6.54 -12.04 -19.30
CA VAL A 495 -6.37 -11.44 -20.62
C VAL A 495 -4.90 -11.26 -20.89
N PHE A 496 -4.43 -11.79 -22.01
CA PHE A 496 -3.01 -11.80 -22.36
C PHE A 496 -2.80 -11.75 -23.87
N PRO A 497 -1.75 -11.08 -24.36
CA PRO A 497 -0.95 -10.13 -23.61
C PRO A 497 -1.78 -8.90 -23.21
N ASN A 498 -1.38 -8.21 -22.15
CA ASN A 498 -1.94 -6.92 -21.75
C ASN A 498 -0.86 -6.16 -20.95
N PRO A 499 -0.16 -5.16 -21.56
CA PRO A 499 -0.47 -4.52 -22.85
C PRO A 499 -0.34 -5.42 -24.08
N MET A 500 -1.05 -5.06 -25.14
CA MET A 500 -1.17 -5.80 -26.40
C MET A 500 -0.93 -4.89 -27.61
N THR A 501 -0.43 -5.45 -28.71
CA THR A 501 -0.20 -4.72 -29.96
C THR A 501 -1.39 -4.84 -30.91
N THR A 502 -1.74 -6.07 -31.31
CA THR A 502 -2.77 -6.34 -32.33
C THR A 502 -3.84 -7.34 -31.93
N SER A 503 -3.58 -8.25 -30.97
CA SER A 503 -4.54 -9.26 -30.53
C SER A 503 -4.36 -9.65 -29.06
N PHE A 504 -5.44 -10.14 -28.43
CA PHE A 504 -5.43 -10.70 -27.07
C PHE A 504 -6.17 -12.03 -27.03
N GLY A 505 -5.77 -12.90 -26.11
CA GLY A 505 -6.52 -14.06 -25.66
C GLY A 505 -7.28 -13.78 -24.36
N ILE A 506 -8.40 -14.49 -24.18
CA ILE A 506 -9.11 -14.61 -22.91
C ILE A 506 -8.99 -16.06 -22.44
N GLU A 507 -8.48 -16.28 -21.22
CA GLU A 507 -8.50 -17.58 -20.56
C GLU A 507 -9.43 -17.53 -19.35
N THR A 508 -10.45 -18.39 -19.32
CA THR A 508 -11.30 -18.61 -18.15
C THR A 508 -10.80 -19.82 -17.38
N LEU A 509 -10.71 -19.72 -16.05
CA LEU A 509 -10.48 -20.90 -15.22
C LEU A 509 -11.68 -21.84 -15.29
N ALA A 510 -11.45 -23.15 -15.18
CA ALA A 510 -12.48 -24.19 -15.28
C ALA A 510 -13.71 -23.97 -14.35
N LYS A 511 -13.54 -23.28 -13.22
CA LYS A 511 -14.62 -22.94 -12.29
C LYS A 511 -15.60 -21.88 -12.81
N GLU A 512 -15.14 -21.00 -13.71
CA GLU A 512 -15.95 -19.89 -14.24
C GLU A 512 -16.80 -20.31 -15.44
N GLY A 513 -16.60 -21.54 -15.91
CA GLY A 513 -17.26 -22.10 -17.09
C GLY A 513 -16.72 -21.54 -18.40
N SER A 514 -17.43 -21.85 -19.48
CA SER A 514 -17.07 -21.37 -20.83
C SER A 514 -17.26 -19.86 -20.95
N LEU A 515 -16.45 -19.22 -21.79
CA LEU A 515 -16.67 -17.83 -22.19
C LEU A 515 -18.01 -17.70 -22.92
N VAL A 516 -18.88 -16.80 -22.44
CA VAL A 516 -20.22 -16.56 -23.02
C VAL A 516 -20.17 -15.36 -23.96
N GLU A 517 -19.69 -14.21 -23.47
CA GLU A 517 -19.59 -12.97 -24.26
C GLU A 517 -18.48 -12.06 -23.71
N PHE A 518 -18.03 -11.11 -24.52
CA PHE A 518 -17.17 -10.02 -24.07
C PHE A 518 -17.35 -8.78 -24.96
N ALA A 519 -17.01 -7.61 -24.44
CA ALA A 519 -17.12 -6.36 -25.17
C ALA A 519 -16.07 -5.34 -24.68
N ILE A 520 -15.58 -4.52 -25.60
CA ILE A 520 -14.65 -3.43 -25.34
C ILE A 520 -15.44 -2.13 -25.28
N PHE A 521 -15.17 -1.32 -24.26
CA PHE A 521 -15.72 0.01 -24.05
C PHE A 521 -14.57 1.02 -23.94
N ASN A 522 -14.83 2.28 -24.26
CA ASN A 522 -13.89 3.36 -23.93
C ASN A 522 -14.00 3.74 -22.45
N LEU A 523 -13.13 4.65 -21.98
CA LEU A 523 -13.11 5.10 -20.58
C LEU A 523 -14.39 5.82 -20.13
N ASN A 524 -15.19 6.33 -21.08
CA ASN A 524 -16.50 6.95 -20.81
C ASN A 524 -17.64 5.91 -20.75
N GLY A 525 -17.33 4.61 -20.84
CA GLY A 525 -18.31 3.52 -20.83
C GLY A 525 -19.09 3.34 -22.13
N GLN A 526 -18.67 3.96 -23.23
CA GLN A 526 -19.31 3.78 -24.55
C GLN A 526 -18.79 2.50 -25.21
N LEU A 527 -19.69 1.70 -25.78
CA LEU A 527 -19.34 0.47 -26.49
C LEU A 527 -18.47 0.79 -27.72
N VAL A 528 -17.29 0.17 -27.79
CA VAL A 528 -16.32 0.31 -28.88
C VAL A 528 -16.37 -0.91 -29.79
N LYS A 529 -16.47 -2.13 -29.23
CA LYS A 529 -16.52 -3.38 -30.00
C LYS A 529 -17.22 -4.50 -29.22
N GLU A 530 -18.15 -5.21 -29.84
CA GLU A 530 -18.85 -6.36 -29.25
C GLU A 530 -18.31 -7.70 -29.76
N ALA A 531 -18.50 -8.78 -28.97
CA ALA A 531 -18.02 -10.14 -29.25
C ALA A 531 -18.27 -10.63 -30.69
N GLY A 532 -19.41 -10.27 -31.27
CA GLY A 532 -19.84 -10.71 -32.61
C GLY A 532 -18.98 -10.17 -33.76
N TYR A 533 -18.15 -9.15 -33.54
CA TYR A 533 -17.30 -8.54 -34.59
C TYR A 533 -15.80 -8.86 -34.45
N PHE A 534 -15.42 -9.81 -33.60
CA PHE A 534 -14.04 -10.29 -33.55
C PHE A 534 -13.80 -11.37 -34.60
N GLN A 535 -12.81 -11.13 -35.48
CA GLN A 535 -12.31 -12.14 -36.42
C GLN A 535 -11.59 -13.23 -35.62
N LYS A 536 -12.15 -14.45 -35.56
CA LYS A 536 -11.55 -15.58 -34.86
C LYS A 536 -10.35 -16.11 -35.66
N GLN A 537 -9.13 -15.89 -35.17
CA GLN A 537 -7.95 -16.57 -35.73
C GLN A 537 -7.82 -17.97 -35.11
N SER A 538 -7.91 -19.03 -35.92
CA SER A 538 -7.69 -20.40 -35.45
C SER A 538 -6.19 -20.72 -35.45
N THR A 539 -5.59 -20.91 -34.28
CA THR A 539 -4.31 -21.60 -34.14
C THR A 539 -4.48 -22.87 -33.32
N ALA A 540 -3.56 -23.82 -33.46
CA ALA A 540 -3.70 -25.21 -33.00
C ALA A 540 -3.61 -25.42 -31.46
N SER A 541 -3.86 -24.39 -30.65
CA SER A 541 -3.97 -24.46 -29.19
C SER A 541 -5.32 -23.87 -28.76
N GLN A 542 -5.88 -24.31 -27.63
CA GLN A 542 -7.23 -23.92 -27.17
C GLN A 542 -7.40 -22.43 -26.75
N ASN A 543 -6.54 -21.53 -27.21
CA ASN A 543 -6.64 -20.10 -26.92
C ASN A 543 -7.17 -19.37 -28.16
N ASN A 544 -8.42 -18.89 -28.10
CA ASN A 544 -8.95 -18.00 -29.12
C ASN A 544 -8.26 -16.63 -28.97
N GLU A 545 -7.59 -16.14 -30.01
CA GLU A 545 -7.11 -14.76 -30.07
C GLU A 545 -8.15 -13.83 -30.74
N TYR A 546 -8.27 -12.63 -30.22
CA TYR A 546 -9.22 -11.58 -30.60
C TYR A 546 -8.48 -10.35 -31.12
N ASP A 547 -8.71 -10.03 -32.39
CA ASP A 547 -8.08 -8.91 -33.10
C ASP A 547 -8.62 -7.54 -32.63
N VAL A 548 -7.71 -6.61 -32.37
CA VAL A 548 -7.96 -5.19 -32.04
C VAL A 548 -7.09 -4.25 -32.86
N SER A 549 -6.51 -4.73 -33.95
CA SER A 549 -5.60 -3.97 -34.81
C SER A 549 -6.24 -2.69 -35.39
N GLU A 550 -7.57 -2.59 -35.42
CA GLU A 550 -8.30 -1.39 -35.82
C GLU A 550 -8.43 -0.33 -34.70
N LEU A 551 -8.22 -0.68 -33.43
CA LEU A 551 -8.34 0.25 -32.31
C LEU A 551 -7.06 1.09 -32.15
N ASN A 552 -7.20 2.35 -31.71
CA ASN A 552 -6.07 3.24 -31.46
C ASN A 552 -5.31 2.87 -30.18
N ASN A 553 -4.05 3.27 -30.06
CA ASN A 553 -3.29 3.16 -28.80
C ASN A 553 -4.05 3.86 -27.67
N GLY A 554 -4.16 3.21 -26.52
CA GLY A 554 -4.93 3.74 -25.39
C GLY A 554 -5.40 2.68 -24.40
N ILE A 555 -6.11 3.16 -23.38
CA ILE A 555 -6.72 2.32 -22.35
C ILE A 555 -8.21 2.16 -22.65
N TYR A 556 -8.67 0.91 -22.64
CA TYR A 556 -10.06 0.52 -22.81
C TYR A 556 -10.53 -0.30 -21.61
N LEU A 557 -11.84 -0.46 -21.48
CA LEU A 557 -12.46 -1.36 -20.53
C LEU A 557 -12.95 -2.60 -21.28
N LEU A 558 -12.50 -3.78 -20.87
CA LEU A 558 -12.97 -5.05 -21.39
C LEU A 558 -13.91 -5.68 -20.38
N LYS A 559 -15.18 -5.82 -20.74
CA LYS A 559 -16.15 -6.62 -20.00
C LYS A 559 -16.12 -8.04 -20.55
N VAL A 560 -15.95 -9.03 -19.69
CA VAL A 560 -15.95 -10.46 -20.02
C VAL A 560 -17.01 -11.15 -19.18
N VAL A 561 -17.84 -11.96 -19.82
CA VAL A 561 -18.89 -12.77 -19.19
C VAL A 561 -18.63 -14.22 -19.53
N SER A 562 -18.53 -15.06 -18.52
CA SER A 562 -18.53 -16.51 -18.60
C SER A 562 -19.83 -17.06 -18.02
N GLU A 563 -20.02 -18.39 -18.07
CA GLU A 563 -21.23 -19.03 -17.56
C GLU A 563 -21.51 -18.69 -16.08
N ASN A 564 -20.46 -18.54 -15.27
CA ASN A 564 -20.58 -18.35 -13.82
C ASN A 564 -20.07 -17.00 -13.30
N ALA A 565 -19.51 -16.12 -14.15
CA ALA A 565 -18.98 -14.82 -13.71
C ALA A 565 -19.06 -13.74 -14.78
N SER A 566 -19.01 -12.48 -14.33
CA SER A 566 -18.82 -11.30 -15.17
C SER A 566 -17.74 -10.43 -14.56
N ARG A 567 -16.77 -9.98 -15.37
CA ARG A 567 -15.66 -9.14 -14.92
C ARG A 567 -15.40 -8.01 -15.91
N THR A 568 -15.15 -6.82 -15.39
CA THR A 568 -14.61 -5.70 -16.17
C THR A 568 -13.14 -5.52 -15.82
N MET A 569 -12.28 -5.41 -16.82
CA MET A 569 -10.84 -5.26 -16.64
C MET A 569 -10.25 -4.23 -17.60
N LYS A 570 -9.11 -3.65 -17.21
CA LYS A 570 -8.34 -2.73 -18.03
C LYS A 570 -7.74 -3.48 -19.23
N LEU A 571 -7.86 -2.93 -20.42
CA LEU A 571 -7.23 -3.42 -21.65
C LEU A 571 -6.33 -2.31 -22.21
N ILE A 572 -5.04 -2.57 -22.42
CA ILE A 572 -4.06 -1.56 -22.86
C ILE A 572 -3.57 -1.92 -24.26
N ILE A 573 -3.91 -1.08 -25.24
CA ILE A 573 -3.41 -1.21 -26.62
C ILE A 573 -2.21 -0.30 -26.80
N GLN A 574 -1.06 -0.90 -27.13
CA GLN A 574 0.21 -0.23 -27.34
C GLN A 574 0.89 -0.85 -28.56
N LYS A 575 0.60 -0.29 -29.75
CA LYS A 575 1.27 -0.60 -31.02
C LYS A 575 2.63 0.06 -31.12
#